data_AF-A0A9Q3CBB3-F1
#
_entry.id   AF-A0A9Q3CBB3-F1
#
_cell.length_a   1.000
_cell.length_b   1.000
_cell.length_c   1.000
_cell.angle_alpha   90.00
_cell.angle_beta   90.00
_cell.angle_gamma   90.00
#
_symmetry.space_group_name_H-M   'P 1'
#
loop_
_entity.id
_entity.type
_entity.pdbx_description
1 polymer ?
#
loop_
_entity_poly.entity_id
_entity_poly.type
_entity_poly.pdbx_seq_one_letter_code
_entity_poly.pdbx_strand_id
1 'polypeptide(L)'
;MLGKKLAFSTAYHQQTLGRADRMIQTMEDILRGFCAYGMEYKDHEGYTHDWVTLLPAVQLSYNTSQHSATGKSPSLAEKGWNPLLSVDHLKKNLLTIHPKAKDFNDMWKRACDTASRCIAEAKE
;
A
#
# COMPACT_ATOMS: atom_id res chain seq x y z
N MET A 1 28.89 -9.40 -16.39
CA MET A 1 27.68 -9.95 -15.71
C MET A 1 27.98 -10.12 -14.22
N LEU A 2 27.07 -9.71 -13.33
CA LEU A 2 27.25 -9.59 -11.87
C LEU A 2 27.34 -10.92 -11.08
N GLY A 3 27.88 -11.99 -11.67
CA GLY A 3 28.14 -13.27 -10.98
C GLY A 3 26.91 -13.94 -10.32
N LYS A 4 25.69 -13.56 -10.70
CA LYS A 4 24.46 -14.07 -10.08
C LYS A 4 24.08 -15.42 -10.69
N LYS A 5 23.81 -16.41 -9.83
CA LYS A 5 23.23 -17.69 -10.23
C LYS A 5 21.72 -17.54 -10.35
N LEU A 6 21.16 -17.88 -11.51
CA LEU A 6 19.72 -17.86 -11.75
C LEU A 6 19.08 -19.07 -11.07
N ALA A 7 18.01 -18.83 -10.32
CA ALA A 7 17.18 -19.87 -9.71
C ALA A 7 15.78 -19.77 -10.32
N PHE A 8 15.41 -20.75 -11.15
CA PHE A 8 14.10 -20.82 -11.79
C PHE A 8 13.13 -21.65 -10.95
N SER A 9 11.90 -21.18 -10.78
CA SER A 9 10.80 -22.00 -10.28
C SER A 9 10.26 -22.91 -11.40
N THR A 10 9.75 -24.09 -11.05
CA THR A 10 9.09 -24.96 -12.03
C THR A 10 7.65 -24.50 -12.25
N ALA A 11 7.13 -24.66 -13.47
CA ALA A 11 5.82 -24.13 -13.91
C ALA A 11 4.62 -24.62 -13.08
N TYR A 12 4.77 -25.69 -12.29
CA TYR A 12 3.70 -26.31 -11.50
C TYR A 12 4.07 -26.54 -10.02
N HIS A 13 5.12 -25.87 -9.52
CA HIS A 13 5.50 -25.93 -8.11
C HIS A 13 5.96 -24.56 -7.59
N GLN A 14 4.98 -23.76 -7.12
CA GLN A 14 5.23 -22.44 -6.54
C GLN A 14 5.87 -22.46 -5.14
N GLN A 15 6.23 -23.64 -4.60
CA GLN A 15 6.82 -23.74 -3.26
C GLN A 15 8.07 -22.88 -3.07
N THR A 16 8.82 -22.59 -4.15
CA THR A 16 10.05 -21.79 -4.07
C THR A 16 9.80 -20.27 -3.98
N LEU A 17 8.64 -19.77 -4.41
CA LEU A 17 8.34 -18.33 -4.49
C LEU A 17 7.22 -17.87 -3.56
N GLY A 18 6.67 -18.73 -2.71
CA GLY A 18 5.54 -18.40 -1.83
C GLY A 18 5.73 -17.22 -0.85
N ARG A 19 6.97 -16.74 -0.63
CA ARG A 19 7.21 -15.45 0.06
C ARG A 19 6.97 -14.25 -0.87
N ALA A 20 7.47 -14.31 -2.10
CA ALA A 20 7.25 -13.29 -3.11
C ALA A 20 5.77 -13.25 -3.51
N ASP A 21 5.14 -14.42 -3.71
CA ASP A 21 3.73 -14.50 -4.08
C ASP A 21 2.81 -13.88 -3.01
N ARG A 22 3.06 -14.14 -1.72
CA ARG A 22 2.31 -13.50 -0.62
C ARG A 22 2.53 -11.99 -0.56
N MET A 23 3.76 -11.54 -0.83
CA MET A 23 4.07 -10.11 -0.90
C MET A 23 3.34 -9.45 -2.06
N ILE A 24 3.34 -10.08 -3.25
CA ILE A 24 2.62 -9.60 -4.44
C ILE A 24 1.12 -9.51 -4.14
N GLN A 25 0.51 -10.56 -3.58
CA GLN A 25 -0.91 -10.54 -3.19
C GLN A 25 -1.22 -9.38 -2.23
N THR A 26 -0.38 -9.16 -1.22
CA THR A 26 -0.57 -8.05 -0.28
C THR A 26 -0.49 -6.69 -0.99
N MET A 27 0.45 -6.52 -1.91
CA MET A 27 0.58 -5.29 -2.70
C MET A 27 -0.59 -5.09 -3.65
N GLU A 28 -1.06 -6.16 -4.31
CA GLU A 28 -2.23 -6.14 -5.17
C GLU A 28 -3.50 -5.77 -4.42
N ASP A 29 -3.70 -6.29 -3.21
CA ASP A 29 -4.87 -5.95 -2.39
C ASP A 29 -4.84 -4.47 -1.97
N ILE A 30 -3.67 -3.95 -1.59
CA ILE A 30 -3.49 -2.52 -1.30
C ILE A 30 -3.82 -1.69 -2.56
N LEU A 31 -3.22 -2.03 -3.69
CA LEU A 31 -3.44 -1.32 -4.96
C LEU A 31 -4.89 -1.40 -5.42
N ARG A 32 -5.56 -2.54 -5.27
CA ARG A 32 -6.98 -2.72 -5.60
C ARG A 32 -7.84 -1.79 -4.75
N GLY A 33 -7.55 -1.65 -3.47
CA GLY A 33 -8.19 -0.66 -2.59
C GLY A 33 -8.01 0.77 -3.08
N PHE A 34 -6.85 1.14 -3.61
CA PHE A 34 -6.64 2.48 -4.16
C PHE A 34 -7.26 2.67 -5.55
N CYS A 35 -7.17 1.68 -6.44
CA CYS A 35 -7.57 1.78 -7.84
C CYS A 35 -9.07 1.57 -8.06
N ALA A 36 -9.71 0.69 -7.28
CA ALA A 36 -11.15 0.43 -7.40
C ALA A 36 -11.96 1.69 -7.11
N TYR A 37 -11.54 2.49 -6.13
CA TYR A 37 -12.20 3.76 -5.81
C TYR A 37 -11.79 4.90 -6.73
N GLY A 38 -10.60 4.89 -7.34
CA GLY A 38 -10.20 5.90 -8.32
C GLY A 38 -11.07 5.92 -9.59
N MET A 39 -11.76 4.82 -9.91
CA MET A 39 -12.70 4.78 -11.04
C MET A 39 -14.05 5.47 -10.74
N GLU A 40 -14.51 5.46 -9.49
CA GLU A 40 -15.73 6.16 -9.04
C GLU A 40 -15.43 7.58 -8.51
N TYR A 41 -14.27 7.77 -7.88
CA TYR A 41 -13.82 9.02 -7.32
C TYR A 41 -12.98 9.78 -8.33
N LYS A 42 -13.60 10.81 -8.93
CA LYS A 42 -12.89 11.85 -9.67
C LYS A 42 -12.74 13.04 -8.74
N ASP A 43 -11.53 13.57 -8.62
CA ASP A 43 -11.37 14.87 -7.97
C ASP A 43 -12.10 15.96 -8.79
N HIS A 44 -12.18 17.17 -8.24
CA HIS A 44 -12.81 18.32 -8.89
C HIS A 44 -12.13 18.73 -10.22
N GLU A 45 -10.94 18.20 -10.52
CA GLU A 45 -10.19 18.38 -11.77
C GLU A 45 -10.36 17.20 -12.74
N GLY A 46 -11.13 16.17 -12.38
CA GLY A 46 -11.37 14.97 -13.18
C GLY A 46 -10.25 13.92 -13.11
N TYR A 47 -9.29 14.06 -12.18
CA TYR A 47 -8.18 13.15 -12.01
C TYR A 47 -8.63 11.87 -11.30
N THR A 48 -8.43 10.73 -11.98
CA THR A 48 -8.40 9.41 -11.37
C THR A 48 -6.98 9.14 -10.92
N HIS A 49 -6.79 8.66 -9.68
CA HIS A 49 -5.45 8.27 -9.23
C HIS A 49 -4.94 7.08 -10.05
N ASP A 50 -3.99 7.33 -10.95
CA ASP A 50 -3.29 6.28 -11.70
C ASP A 50 -2.45 5.44 -10.73
N TRP A 51 -2.57 4.12 -10.83
CA TRP A 51 -1.86 3.16 -9.98
C TRP A 51 -0.35 3.39 -10.00
N VAL A 52 0.21 3.79 -11.15
CA VAL A 52 1.65 4.10 -11.29
C VAL A 52 2.06 5.25 -10.38
N THR A 53 1.23 6.30 -10.29
CA THR A 53 1.52 7.47 -9.44
C THR A 53 1.45 7.14 -7.94
N LEU A 54 0.72 6.08 -7.58
CA LEU A 54 0.56 5.62 -6.21
C LEU A 54 1.64 4.63 -5.75
N LEU A 55 2.34 3.97 -6.66
CA LEU A 55 3.36 2.97 -6.34
C LEU A 55 4.41 3.45 -5.31
N PRO A 56 4.98 4.67 -5.40
CA PRO A 56 5.96 5.12 -4.42
C PRO A 56 5.38 5.24 -3.01
N ALA A 57 4.13 5.71 -2.90
CA ALA A 57 3.44 5.83 -1.62
C ALA A 57 3.15 4.44 -1.04
N VAL A 58 2.63 3.52 -1.85
CA VAL A 58 2.36 2.13 -1.44
C VAL A 58 3.63 1.42 -0.97
N GLN A 59 4.73 1.55 -1.71
CA GLN A 59 6.01 0.97 -1.34
C GLN A 59 6.51 1.52 0.00
N LEU A 60 6.41 2.83 0.21
CA LEU A 60 6.80 3.46 1.46
C LEU A 60 5.95 2.94 2.62
N SER A 61 4.62 2.99 2.49
CA SER A 61 3.68 2.53 3.50
C SER A 61 3.89 1.06 3.86
N TYR A 62 4.10 0.19 2.88
CA TYR A 62 4.38 -1.22 3.12
C TYR A 62 5.69 -1.41 3.89
N ASN A 63 6.76 -0.76 3.45
CA ASN A 63 8.08 -0.91 4.06
C ASN A 63 8.17 -0.36 5.49
N THR A 64 7.32 0.60 5.86
CA THR A 64 7.27 1.15 7.22
C THR A 64 6.24 0.47 8.13
N SER A 65 5.32 -0.32 7.57
CA SER A 65 4.27 -0.99 8.34
C SER A 65 4.81 -2.24 9.05
N GLN A 66 4.37 -2.48 10.28
CA GLN A 66 4.77 -3.69 11.02
C GLN A 66 4.05 -4.93 10.47
N HIS A 67 4.80 -6.00 10.23
CA HIS A 67 4.20 -7.29 9.88
C HIS A 67 3.87 -8.09 11.13
N SER A 68 2.64 -8.62 11.21
CA SER A 68 2.18 -9.48 12.30
C SER A 68 3.09 -10.68 12.56
N ALA A 69 3.65 -11.28 11.50
CA ALA A 69 4.52 -12.46 11.59
C ALA A 69 5.90 -12.17 12.22
N THR A 70 6.41 -10.95 12.11
CA THR A 70 7.77 -10.60 12.58
C THR A 70 7.80 -9.54 13.68
N GLY A 71 6.68 -8.87 13.93
CA GLY A 71 6.59 -7.73 14.85
C GLY A 71 7.42 -6.51 14.41
N LYS A 72 7.99 -6.54 13.20
CA LYS A 72 8.89 -5.50 12.67
C LYS A 72 8.43 -5.09 11.27
N SER A 73 8.81 -3.88 10.87
CA SER A 73 8.62 -3.42 9.49
C SER A 73 9.76 -3.93 8.58
N PRO A 74 9.51 -4.07 7.26
CA PRO A 74 10.54 -4.55 6.34
C PRO A 74 11.80 -3.67 6.34
N SER A 75 11.66 -2.33 6.37
CA SER A 75 12.84 -1.45 6.43
C SER A 75 13.63 -1.62 7.72
N LEU A 76 12.96 -1.85 8.86
CA LEU A 76 13.64 -2.13 10.11
C LEU A 76 14.36 -3.48 10.06
N ALA A 77 13.77 -4.49 9.44
CA ALA A 77 14.37 -5.82 9.32
C ALA A 77 15.54 -5.87 8.33
N GLU A 78 15.46 -5.16 7.20
CA GLU A 78 16.46 -5.19 6.13
C GLU A 78 17.56 -4.14 6.31
N LYS A 79 17.20 -2.93 6.72
CA LYS A 79 18.12 -1.78 6.80
C LYS A 79 18.48 -1.40 8.22
N GLY A 80 17.73 -1.89 9.22
CA GLY A 80 17.94 -1.55 10.63
C GLY A 80 17.31 -0.22 11.06
N TRP A 81 16.59 0.48 10.16
CA TRP A 81 15.93 1.75 10.48
C TRP A 81 14.68 1.96 9.61
N ASN A 82 13.74 2.75 10.13
CA ASN A 82 12.60 3.25 9.36
C ASN A 82 12.84 4.72 8.99
N PRO A 83 12.52 5.14 7.76
CA PRO A 83 12.52 6.54 7.41
C PRO A 83 11.52 7.30 8.29
N LEU A 84 11.96 8.46 8.79
CA LEU A 84 11.06 9.40 9.45
C LEU A 84 10.09 9.92 8.39
N LEU A 85 8.80 9.69 8.61
CA LEU A 85 7.77 10.15 7.70
C LEU A 85 7.44 11.61 8.00
N SER A 86 7.02 12.38 7.01
CA SER A 86 6.62 13.78 7.22
C SER A 86 5.56 13.90 8.31
N VAL A 87 4.65 12.93 8.41
CA VAL A 87 3.62 12.85 9.46
C VAL A 87 4.18 12.77 10.89
N ASP A 88 5.42 12.28 11.08
CA ASP A 88 6.05 12.16 12.40
C ASP A 88 6.51 13.52 12.95
N HIS A 89 6.73 14.50 12.06
CA HIS A 89 7.23 15.84 12.42
C HIS A 89 6.17 16.96 12.29
N LEU A 90 4.98 16.62 11.78
CA LEU A 90 3.93 17.61 11.56
C LEU A 90 3.17 17.88 12.86
N LYS A 91 3.32 19.10 13.40
CA LYS A 91 2.42 19.60 14.45
C LYS A 91 1.03 19.77 13.84
N LYS A 92 0.02 19.08 14.40
CA LYS A 92 -1.39 19.08 13.94
C LYS A 92 -1.96 20.48 13.65
N ASN A 93 -1.46 21.50 14.37
CA ASN A 93 -1.98 22.86 14.32
C ASN A 93 -1.31 23.76 13.25
N LEU A 94 -0.33 23.25 12.49
CA LEU A 94 0.46 24.00 11.50
C LEU A 94 0.24 23.54 10.05
N LEU A 95 -0.64 22.56 9.83
CA LEU A 95 -0.89 21.98 8.53
C LEU A 95 -2.02 22.71 7.80
N THR A 96 -1.66 23.61 6.88
CA THR A 96 -2.55 23.96 5.78
C THR A 96 -2.56 22.76 4.82
N ILE A 97 -3.52 21.86 5.00
CA ILE A 97 -3.67 20.67 4.15
C ILE A 97 -4.05 21.16 2.75
N HIS A 98 -3.23 20.84 1.75
CA HIS A 98 -3.54 21.14 0.37
C HIS A 98 -4.89 20.49 -0.01
N PRO A 99 -5.79 21.16 -0.76
CA PRO A 99 -7.11 20.64 -1.11
C PRO A 99 -7.07 19.20 -1.64
N LYS A 100 -6.15 18.88 -2.56
CA LYS A 100 -5.95 17.51 -3.06
C LYS A 100 -5.61 16.46 -1.99
N ALA A 101 -4.83 16.82 -0.98
CA ALA A 101 -4.49 15.90 0.11
C ALA A 101 -5.69 15.67 1.04
N LYS A 102 -6.54 16.69 1.23
CA LYS A 102 -7.81 16.56 1.96
C LYS A 102 -8.77 15.65 1.21
N ASP A 103 -8.95 15.89 -0.08
CA ASP A 103 -9.82 15.10 -0.96
C ASP A 103 -9.39 13.63 -0.99
N PHE A 104 -8.09 13.36 -1.14
CA PHE A 104 -7.54 12.01 -1.05
C PHE A 104 -7.83 11.33 0.30
N ASN A 105 -7.69 12.06 1.41
CA ASN A 105 -7.98 11.52 2.74
C ASN A 105 -9.48 11.22 2.92
N ASP A 106 -10.35 12.07 2.37
CA ASP A 106 -11.80 11.85 2.42
C ASP A 106 -12.23 10.70 1.50
N MET A 107 -11.61 10.56 0.33
CA MET A 107 -11.74 9.38 -0.53
C MET A 107 -11.32 8.10 0.22
N TRP A 108 -10.14 8.11 0.84
CA TRP A 108 -9.61 6.96 1.56
C TRP A 108 -10.53 6.48 2.68
N LYS A 109 -11.11 7.41 3.45
CA LYS A 109 -12.10 7.07 4.49
C LYS A 109 -13.31 6.35 3.91
N ARG A 110 -13.89 6.88 2.82
CA ARG A 110 -15.04 6.24 2.15
C ARG A 110 -14.70 4.85 1.62
N ALA A 111 -13.47 4.67 1.11
CA ALA A 111 -12.98 3.38 0.66
C ALA A 111 -12.90 2.36 1.81
N CYS A 112 -12.34 2.77 2.96
CA CYS A 112 -12.28 1.94 4.17
C CYS A 112 -13.67 1.60 4.71
N ASP A 113 -14.59 2.56 4.73
CA ASP A 113 -15.96 2.35 5.23
C ASP A 113 -16.71 1.35 4.35
N THR A 114 -16.60 1.50 3.03
CA THR A 114 -17.24 0.61 2.07
C THR A 114 -16.63 -0.79 2.11
N ALA A 115 -15.30 -0.91 2.19
CA ALA A 115 -14.63 -2.20 2.38
C ALA A 115 -15.10 -2.88 3.67
N SER A 116 -15.23 -2.12 4.77
CA SER A 116 -15.72 -2.62 6.06
C SER A 116 -17.16 -3.13 5.97
N ARG A 117 -18.02 -2.41 5.23
CA ARG A 117 -19.40 -2.83 4.93
C ARG A 117 -19.45 -4.13 4.12
N CYS A 118 -18.67 -4.23 3.03
CA CYS A 118 -18.61 -5.44 2.22
C CYS A 118 -18.13 -6.66 3.03
N ILE A 119 -17.17 -6.47 3.95
CA ILE A 119 -16.71 -7.53 4.86
C ILE A 119 -17.81 -7.94 5.85
N ALA A 120 -18.64 -7.00 6.32
CA ALA A 120 -19.77 -7.30 7.19
C ALA A 120 -20.87 -8.07 6.46
N GLU A 121 -21.24 -7.64 5.24
CA GLU A 121 -22.23 -8.30 4.39
C GLU A 121 -21.80 -9.72 3.98
N ALA A 122 -20.50 -9.95 3.74
CA ALA A 122 -19.96 -11.27 3.39
C ALA A 122 -19.91 -12.28 4.57
N LYS A 123 -20.24 -11.84 5.79
CA LYS A 123 -20.29 -12.70 6.99
C LYS A 123 -21.71 -13.21 7.32
N GLU A 124 -22.74 -12.71 6.61
CA GLU A 124 -24.11 -13.25 6.62
C GLU A 124 -24.28 -14.36 5.57
#